data_AF-A0A0C9T5M8-F1
#
_entry.id   AF-A0A0C9T5M8-F1
#
_cell.length_a   1.000
_cell.length_b   1.000
_cell.length_c   1.000
_cell.angle_alpha   90.00
_cell.angle_beta   90.00
_cell.angle_gamma   90.00
#
_symmetry.space_group_name_H-M   'P 1'
#
loop_
_entity.id
_entity.type
_entity.pdbx_description
1 polymer ?
#
loop_
_entity_poly.entity_id
_entity_poly.type
_entity_poly.pdbx_seq_one_letter_code
_entity_poly.pdbx_strand_id
1 'polypeptide(L)'
;MEPDSAPAQDAATFYSLPSELIVMILEIAAASSTPTALALCLVSSWARKLARPHLLDTVVLATYDQRDAFEHAVLPALDCADTLALVRHLWVAPSEGLDDALGQLTGLTDLAISPSYLSYTTCGKGDRDDPDDTPAPENSRVLRLTLLPSPYTGPHLERLYSWEVWNPALLVRTTHLSFVLHADNVSINVAIFWAWNLLNRFPRLTHLAVALPTAPCEYLEDFELVCAEILKHPSMQTLVLGVTASARASYPDGGTVYFASLREKFPRVCIVDVDGSPEVLSAHTLTTQEWDPCKVSAESWLAEIRTGDSIWQRAIRQEPLLEKRNTFI
;
A
#
# COMPACT_ATOMS: atom_id res chain seq x y z
N MET A 1 5.73 -39.76 53.54
CA MET A 1 5.86 -38.66 52.57
C MET A 1 5.06 -39.07 51.35
N GLU A 2 3.76 -38.79 51.39
CA GLU A 2 2.84 -39.02 50.27
C GLU A 2 2.93 -37.81 49.32
N PRO A 3 2.99 -38.02 48.00
CA PRO A 3 2.95 -36.93 47.04
C PRO A 3 1.50 -36.42 46.93
N ASP A 4 1.29 -35.16 47.35
CA ASP A 4 0.05 -34.41 47.16
C ASP A 4 -0.31 -34.39 45.66
N SER A 5 -1.36 -35.12 45.32
CA SER A 5 -1.86 -35.31 43.95
C SER A 5 -3.03 -34.38 43.69
N ALA A 6 -2.73 -33.10 43.42
CA ALA A 6 -3.73 -32.12 43.00
C ALA A 6 -3.29 -31.32 41.77
N PRO A 7 -3.59 -31.82 40.55
CA PRO A 7 -3.77 -30.90 39.42
C PRO A 7 -5.00 -31.20 38.52
N ALA A 8 -5.94 -32.05 38.91
CA ALA A 8 -7.01 -32.51 38.00
C ALA A 8 -8.30 -31.64 37.95
N GLN A 9 -8.46 -30.62 38.81
CA GLN A 9 -9.72 -29.86 38.88
C GLN A 9 -9.82 -28.70 37.88
N ASP A 10 -8.71 -28.15 37.38
CA ASP A 10 -8.76 -26.94 36.55
C ASP A 10 -9.27 -27.18 35.12
N ALA A 11 -9.14 -28.41 34.61
CA ALA A 11 -9.62 -28.74 33.27
C ALA A 11 -11.16 -28.78 33.15
N ALA A 12 -11.89 -28.98 34.26
CA ALA A 12 -13.34 -29.08 34.26
C ALA A 12 -14.04 -27.75 33.98
N THR A 13 -13.38 -26.62 34.25
CA THR A 13 -13.98 -25.28 34.16
C THR A 13 -14.22 -24.82 32.72
N PHE A 14 -13.38 -25.27 31.78
CA PHE A 14 -13.46 -24.87 30.36
C PHE A 14 -14.60 -25.54 29.59
N TYR A 15 -15.12 -26.67 30.07
CA TYR A 15 -16.25 -27.36 29.43
C TYR A 15 -17.59 -26.62 29.61
N SER A 16 -17.64 -25.59 30.44
CA SER A 16 -18.86 -24.81 30.70
C SER A 16 -19.00 -23.56 29.82
N LEU A 17 -17.98 -23.23 29.01
CA LEU A 17 -18.03 -22.04 28.14
C LEU A 17 -18.93 -22.30 26.91
N PRO A 18 -19.91 -21.42 26.63
CA PRO A 18 -20.64 -21.42 25.37
C PRO A 18 -19.69 -21.35 24.17
N SER A 19 -19.99 -22.09 23.11
CA SER A 19 -19.17 -22.15 21.89
C SER A 19 -18.93 -20.79 21.25
N GLU A 20 -19.90 -19.88 21.37
CA GLU A 20 -19.84 -18.52 20.85
C GLU A 20 -18.74 -17.71 21.53
N LEU A 21 -18.58 -17.88 22.86
CA LEU A 21 -17.50 -17.21 23.60
C LEU A 21 -16.14 -17.78 23.21
N ILE A 22 -16.04 -19.09 22.97
CA ILE A 22 -14.80 -19.72 22.51
C ILE A 22 -14.41 -19.16 21.14
N VAL A 23 -15.35 -19.08 20.19
CA VAL A 23 -15.12 -18.45 18.88
C VAL A 23 -14.60 -17.03 19.04
N MET A 24 -15.30 -16.20 19.81
CA MET A 24 -14.93 -14.80 20.00
C MET A 24 -13.55 -14.63 20.66
N ILE A 25 -13.21 -15.48 21.64
CA ILE A 25 -11.89 -15.49 22.27
C ILE A 25 -10.81 -15.83 21.25
N LEU A 26 -11.03 -16.86 20.43
CA LEU A 26 -10.06 -17.28 19.42
C LEU A 26 -9.90 -16.25 18.31
N GLU A 27 -10.98 -15.61 17.87
CA GLU A 27 -10.95 -14.53 16.88
C GLU A 27 -10.16 -13.32 17.42
N ILE A 28 -10.46 -12.87 18.64
CA ILE A 28 -9.71 -11.78 19.29
C ILE A 28 -8.23 -12.17 19.45
N ALA A 29 -7.94 -13.41 19.87
CA ALA A 29 -6.59 -13.90 20.04
C ALA A 29 -5.82 -13.95 18.71
N ALA A 30 -6.46 -14.44 17.64
CA ALA A 30 -5.87 -14.47 16.31
C ALA A 30 -5.62 -13.04 15.76
N ALA A 31 -6.59 -12.13 15.93
CA ALA A 31 -6.46 -10.74 15.52
C ALA A 31 -5.39 -9.97 16.30
N SER A 32 -5.10 -10.38 17.54
CA SER A 32 -4.16 -9.67 18.41
C SER A 32 -2.68 -9.84 18.01
N SER A 33 -2.32 -10.94 17.33
CA SER A 33 -0.92 -11.29 17.09
C SER A 33 -0.76 -12.41 16.05
N THR A 34 0.11 -12.21 15.06
CA THR A 34 0.44 -13.21 14.03
C THR A 34 0.97 -14.52 14.61
N PRO A 35 1.93 -14.55 15.56
CA PRO A 35 2.32 -15.77 16.27
C PRO A 35 1.15 -16.55 16.89
N THR A 36 0.20 -15.85 17.52
CA THR A 36 -0.98 -16.48 18.12
C THR A 36 -1.89 -17.09 17.06
N ALA A 37 -2.16 -16.36 15.98
CA ALA A 37 -2.95 -16.89 14.86
C ALA A 37 -2.29 -18.13 14.22
N LEU A 38 -0.96 -18.11 14.04
CA LEU A 38 -0.21 -19.28 13.56
C LEU A 38 -0.33 -20.47 14.52
N ALA A 39 -0.19 -20.24 15.83
CA ALA A 39 -0.35 -21.29 16.83
C ALA A 39 -1.76 -21.90 16.78
N LEU A 40 -2.80 -21.08 16.62
CA LEU A 40 -4.18 -21.54 16.48
C LEU A 40 -4.39 -22.40 15.23
N CYS A 41 -3.70 -22.10 14.12
CA CYS A 41 -3.74 -22.93 12.91
C CYS A 41 -3.17 -24.35 13.10
N LEU A 42 -2.37 -24.56 14.15
CA LEU A 42 -1.79 -25.86 14.51
C LEU A 42 -2.66 -26.65 15.50
N VAL A 43 -3.62 -26.01 16.18
CA VAL A 43 -4.47 -26.66 17.19
C VAL A 43 -5.51 -27.59 16.55
N SER A 44 -6.28 -27.10 15.58
CA SER A 44 -7.30 -27.89 14.87
C SER A 44 -7.66 -27.26 13.53
N SER A 45 -8.35 -28.00 12.65
CA SER A 45 -8.85 -27.48 11.38
C SER A 45 -9.90 -26.38 11.57
N TRP A 46 -10.71 -26.45 12.62
CA TRP A 46 -11.69 -25.44 12.97
C TRP A 46 -11.02 -24.14 13.46
N ALA A 47 -10.06 -24.26 14.38
CA ALA A 47 -9.27 -23.10 14.84
C ALA A 47 -8.49 -22.45 13.69
N ARG A 48 -7.95 -23.27 12.77
CA ARG A 48 -7.32 -22.79 11.54
C ARG A 48 -8.28 -21.97 10.68
N LYS A 49 -9.53 -22.42 10.50
CA LYS A 49 -10.54 -21.69 9.72
C LYS A 49 -10.83 -20.30 10.32
N LEU A 50 -10.82 -20.17 11.65
CA LEU A 50 -11.01 -18.90 12.35
C LEU A 50 -9.77 -17.99 12.26
N ALA A 51 -8.57 -18.55 12.39
CA ALA A 51 -7.33 -17.76 12.39
C ALA A 51 -6.87 -17.33 10.98
N ARG A 52 -7.19 -18.11 9.95
CA ARG A 52 -6.71 -17.90 8.56
C ARG A 52 -7.05 -16.52 7.99
N PRO A 53 -8.28 -15.97 8.13
CA PRO A 53 -8.59 -14.62 7.69
C PRO A 53 -7.62 -13.57 8.25
N HIS A 54 -7.25 -13.68 9.53
CA HIS A 54 -6.33 -12.73 10.17
C HIS A 54 -4.87 -12.89 9.70
N LEU A 55 -4.46 -14.10 9.29
CA LEU A 55 -3.13 -14.34 8.75
C LEU A 55 -2.97 -13.85 7.31
N LEU A 56 -4.04 -13.91 6.52
CA LEU A 56 -4.02 -13.58 5.10
C LEU A 56 -4.52 -12.16 4.80
N ASP A 57 -5.15 -11.48 5.75
CA ASP A 57 -5.66 -10.11 5.57
C ASP A 57 -4.57 -9.16 5.06
N THR A 58 -3.39 -9.21 5.68
CA THR A 58 -2.20 -8.44 5.27
C THR A 58 -1.02 -9.37 5.00
N VAL A 59 -0.54 -9.37 3.75
CA VAL A 59 0.58 -10.20 3.29
C VAL A 59 1.71 -9.32 2.80
N VAL A 60 2.90 -9.51 3.38
CA VAL A 60 4.12 -8.79 2.99
C VAL A 60 5.13 -9.80 2.44
N LEU A 61 5.44 -9.66 1.16
CA LEU A 61 6.39 -10.50 0.42
C LEU A 61 7.64 -9.65 0.16
N ALA A 62 8.57 -9.67 1.11
CA ALA A 62 9.82 -8.90 1.05
C ALA A 62 10.92 -9.63 0.26
N THR A 63 10.89 -10.96 0.22
CA THR A 63 11.90 -11.79 -0.45
C THR A 63 11.28 -12.69 -1.52
N TYR A 64 12.14 -13.18 -2.42
CA TYR A 64 11.75 -14.18 -3.42
C TYR A 64 11.19 -15.44 -2.75
N ASP A 65 11.85 -15.96 -1.71
CA ASP A 65 11.42 -17.17 -1.00
C ASP A 65 10.05 -17.01 -0.34
N GLN A 66 9.75 -15.83 0.22
CA GLN A 66 8.42 -15.55 0.78
C GLN A 66 7.34 -15.54 -0.31
N ARG A 67 7.66 -14.96 -1.47
CA ARG A 67 6.76 -14.93 -2.62
C ARG A 67 6.48 -16.34 -3.14
N ASP A 68 7.54 -17.11 -3.36
CA ASP A 68 7.45 -18.50 -3.82
C ASP A 68 6.65 -19.36 -2.83
N ALA A 69 6.91 -19.23 -1.53
CA ALA A 69 6.14 -19.92 -0.50
C ALA A 69 4.66 -19.50 -0.50
N PHE A 70 4.36 -18.22 -0.69
CA PHE A 70 2.99 -17.71 -0.80
C PHE A 70 2.28 -18.30 -2.04
N GLU A 71 2.92 -18.27 -3.20
CA GLU A 71 2.39 -18.85 -4.44
C GLU A 71 2.07 -20.34 -4.27
N HIS A 72 3.01 -21.12 -3.73
CA HIS A 72 2.83 -22.55 -3.51
C HIS A 72 1.80 -22.89 -2.43
N ALA A 73 1.63 -22.03 -1.42
CA ALA A 73 0.68 -22.28 -0.33
C ALA A 73 -0.75 -21.83 -0.68
N VAL A 74 -0.89 -20.75 -1.45
CA VAL A 74 -2.18 -20.08 -1.67
C VAL A 74 -2.81 -20.47 -3.00
N LEU A 75 -2.05 -20.55 -4.10
CA LEU A 75 -2.61 -20.80 -5.43
C LEU A 75 -3.13 -22.25 -5.62
N PRO A 76 -2.46 -23.31 -5.13
CA PRO A 76 -2.93 -24.68 -5.30
C PRO A 76 -4.02 -25.10 -4.31
N ALA A 77 -4.45 -24.22 -3.40
CA ALA A 77 -5.41 -24.58 -2.36
C ALA A 77 -6.75 -25.04 -2.99
N LEU A 78 -7.35 -26.12 -2.48
CA LEU A 78 -8.64 -26.64 -2.98
C LEU A 78 -9.76 -25.59 -2.90
N ASP A 79 -9.63 -24.63 -1.99
CA ASP A 79 -10.49 -23.47 -1.77
C ASP A 79 -9.80 -22.16 -2.22
N CYS A 80 -9.05 -22.22 -3.34
CA CYS A 80 -8.23 -21.12 -3.84
C CYS A 80 -9.00 -19.79 -3.92
N ALA A 81 -10.21 -19.79 -4.50
CA ALA A 81 -11.02 -18.57 -4.64
C ALA A 81 -11.36 -17.92 -3.28
N ASP A 82 -11.81 -18.72 -2.31
CA ASP A 82 -12.13 -18.24 -0.96
C ASP A 82 -10.87 -17.73 -0.24
N THR A 83 -9.75 -18.44 -0.42
CA THR A 83 -8.46 -18.09 0.19
C THR A 83 -7.91 -16.79 -0.37
N LEU A 84 -7.92 -16.63 -1.69
CA LEU A 84 -7.45 -15.42 -2.37
C LEU A 84 -8.32 -14.21 -2.02
N ALA A 85 -9.62 -14.43 -1.78
CA ALA A 85 -10.53 -13.38 -1.31
C ALA A 85 -10.23 -12.90 0.13
N LEU A 86 -9.45 -13.66 0.92
CA LEU A 86 -9.00 -13.22 2.25
C LEU A 86 -7.84 -12.21 2.17
N VAL A 87 -7.10 -12.17 1.06
CA VAL A 87 -5.97 -11.25 0.90
C VAL A 87 -6.48 -9.87 0.51
N ARG A 88 -6.45 -8.93 1.46
CA ARG A 88 -6.93 -7.56 1.27
C ARG A 88 -5.79 -6.58 1.05
N HIS A 89 -4.69 -6.77 1.76
CA HIS A 89 -3.52 -5.92 1.70
C HIS A 89 -2.32 -6.78 1.25
N LEU A 90 -1.81 -6.54 0.04
CA LEU A 90 -0.67 -7.30 -0.50
C LEU A 90 0.47 -6.37 -0.85
N TRP A 91 1.65 -6.65 -0.32
CA TRP A 91 2.84 -5.88 -0.64
C TRP A 91 3.94 -6.77 -1.17
N VAL A 92 4.54 -6.37 -2.29
CA VAL A 92 5.53 -7.15 -3.01
C VAL A 92 6.73 -6.25 -3.30
N ALA A 93 7.84 -6.53 -2.63
CA ALA A 93 9.11 -5.83 -2.89
C ALA A 93 9.90 -6.40 -4.09
N PRO A 94 9.99 -7.73 -4.29
CA PRO A 94 10.74 -8.30 -5.42
C PRO A 94 10.14 -7.95 -6.79
N SER A 95 10.98 -7.83 -7.81
CA SER A 95 10.61 -7.29 -9.13
C SER A 95 10.02 -8.29 -10.13
N GLU A 96 9.91 -9.58 -9.80
CA GLU A 96 9.54 -10.64 -10.77
C GLU A 96 8.48 -11.59 -10.21
N GLY A 97 7.67 -12.25 -11.05
CA GLY A 97 7.15 -13.61 -10.80
C GLY A 97 5.70 -13.85 -10.32
N LEU A 98 4.88 -12.86 -9.98
CA LEU A 98 3.53 -13.08 -9.39
C LEU A 98 2.39 -12.62 -10.34
N ASP A 99 2.69 -12.47 -11.64
CA ASP A 99 1.81 -11.82 -12.63
C ASP A 99 0.41 -12.46 -12.74
N ASP A 100 0.35 -13.79 -12.80
CA ASP A 100 -0.90 -14.52 -12.99
C ASP A 100 -1.78 -14.54 -11.72
N ALA A 101 -1.19 -14.34 -10.55
CA ALA A 101 -1.89 -14.42 -9.26
C ALA A 101 -2.66 -13.13 -8.93
N LEU A 102 -2.13 -11.96 -9.30
CA LEU A 102 -2.76 -10.68 -8.95
C LEU A 102 -4.18 -10.52 -9.50
N GLY A 103 -4.45 -11.04 -10.70
CA GLY A 103 -5.78 -11.04 -11.29
C GLY A 103 -6.80 -11.87 -10.49
N GLN A 104 -6.33 -12.86 -9.75
CA GLN A 104 -7.17 -13.80 -8.98
C GLN A 104 -7.48 -13.29 -7.56
N LEU A 105 -6.74 -12.27 -7.08
CA LEU A 105 -6.96 -11.64 -5.78
C LEU A 105 -8.17 -10.70 -5.83
N THR A 106 -9.36 -11.28 -5.82
CA THR A 106 -10.64 -10.56 -5.85
C THR A 106 -10.91 -9.77 -4.57
N GLY A 107 -10.31 -10.18 -3.45
CA GLY A 107 -10.39 -9.51 -2.15
C GLY A 107 -9.51 -8.27 -2.02
N LEU A 108 -8.55 -8.07 -2.93
CA LEU A 108 -7.49 -7.08 -2.83
C LEU A 108 -8.04 -5.65 -2.85
N THR A 109 -7.78 -4.90 -1.78
CA THR A 109 -8.13 -3.49 -1.61
C THR A 109 -6.90 -2.59 -1.61
N ASP A 110 -5.75 -3.08 -1.15
CA ASP A 110 -4.52 -2.32 -1.08
C ASP A 110 -3.37 -3.15 -1.66
N LEU A 111 -2.69 -2.59 -2.64
CA LEU A 111 -1.57 -3.22 -3.32
C LEU A 111 -0.36 -2.29 -3.28
N ALA A 112 0.76 -2.78 -2.77
CA ALA A 112 2.04 -2.09 -2.82
C ALA A 112 3.03 -2.89 -3.66
N ILE A 113 3.47 -2.34 -4.79
CA ILE A 113 4.37 -3.01 -5.75
C ILE A 113 5.37 -2.01 -6.31
N SER A 114 6.50 -2.49 -6.81
CA SER A 114 7.44 -1.65 -7.55
C SER A 114 6.90 -1.29 -8.95
N PRO A 115 7.32 -0.16 -9.55
CA PRO A 115 7.01 0.19 -10.93
C PRO A 115 7.42 -0.89 -11.93
N SER A 116 8.52 -1.60 -11.68
CA SER A 116 8.94 -2.73 -12.51
C SER A 116 7.90 -3.83 -12.52
N TYR A 117 7.43 -4.21 -11.34
CA TYR A 117 6.40 -5.22 -11.17
C TYR A 117 5.06 -4.79 -11.79
N LEU A 118 4.65 -3.53 -11.62
CA LEU A 118 3.49 -2.98 -12.34
C LEU A 118 3.70 -3.09 -13.87
N SER A 119 4.88 -2.74 -14.37
CA SER A 119 5.22 -2.81 -15.80
C SER A 119 5.37 -4.23 -16.35
N TYR A 120 5.43 -5.27 -15.53
CA TYR A 120 5.42 -6.66 -15.99
C TYR A 120 4.00 -7.22 -15.94
N THR A 121 3.30 -7.01 -14.84
CA THR A 121 1.90 -7.46 -14.65
C THR A 121 0.93 -6.85 -15.66
N THR A 122 1.11 -5.58 -16.04
CA THR A 122 0.20 -4.88 -16.95
C THR A 122 0.48 -5.15 -18.43
N CYS A 123 1.47 -5.99 -18.72
CA CYS A 123 2.28 -5.85 -19.92
C CYS A 123 2.73 -7.20 -20.49
N GLY A 124 2.88 -8.22 -19.64
CA GLY A 124 3.17 -9.60 -20.00
C GLY A 124 1.90 -10.37 -20.39
N LYS A 125 1.94 -11.39 -21.26
CA LYS A 125 3.04 -11.99 -22.04
C LYS A 125 2.61 -11.95 -23.50
N GLY A 126 3.35 -11.25 -24.36
CA GLY A 126 3.06 -11.10 -25.80
C GLY A 126 3.11 -12.37 -26.65
N ASP A 127 3.30 -13.55 -26.03
CA ASP A 127 3.37 -14.85 -26.70
C ASP A 127 2.08 -15.70 -26.55
N ARG A 128 1.05 -15.19 -25.85
CA ARG A 128 -0.27 -15.86 -25.90
C ARG A 128 -1.03 -15.35 -27.11
N ASP A 129 -1.03 -16.15 -28.17
CA ASP A 129 -1.82 -15.97 -29.41
C ASP A 129 -3.35 -15.91 -29.15
N ASP A 130 -3.80 -16.11 -27.91
CA ASP A 130 -5.17 -15.84 -27.49
C ASP A 130 -5.15 -14.65 -26.51
N PRO A 131 -5.62 -13.45 -26.93
CA PRO A 131 -6.09 -12.46 -25.98
C PRO A 131 -7.30 -13.11 -25.30
N ASP A 132 -7.06 -13.73 -24.15
CA ASP A 132 -8.13 -14.20 -23.30
C ASP A 132 -8.93 -12.96 -22.89
N ASP A 133 -10.00 -12.69 -23.66
CA ASP A 133 -10.96 -11.59 -23.53
C ASP A 133 -11.78 -11.74 -22.23
N THR A 134 -11.19 -12.29 -21.17
CA THR A 134 -11.82 -12.43 -19.87
C THR A 134 -12.14 -11.02 -19.39
N PRO A 135 -13.43 -10.60 -19.41
CA PRO A 135 -13.79 -9.24 -19.07
C PRO A 135 -13.42 -9.01 -17.60
N ALA A 136 -12.89 -7.82 -17.31
CA ALA A 136 -12.59 -7.43 -15.94
C ALA A 136 -13.85 -7.67 -15.08
N PRO A 137 -13.75 -8.36 -13.93
CA PRO A 137 -14.92 -8.68 -13.14
C PRO A 137 -15.68 -7.40 -12.76
N GLU A 138 -16.95 -7.29 -13.18
CA GLU A 138 -17.79 -6.08 -13.04
C GLU A 138 -17.92 -5.62 -11.57
N ASN A 139 -17.80 -6.56 -10.63
CA ASN A 139 -17.91 -6.30 -9.19
C ASN A 139 -16.59 -5.94 -8.51
N SER A 140 -15.64 -5.37 -9.25
CA SER A 140 -14.36 -5.05 -8.65
C SER A 140 -14.50 -3.96 -7.58
N ARG A 141 -14.10 -4.36 -6.36
CA ARG A 141 -13.78 -3.46 -5.25
C ARG A 141 -12.77 -2.39 -5.66
N VAL A 142 -12.83 -1.27 -4.95
CA VAL A 142 -11.86 -0.19 -5.01
C VAL A 142 -10.46 -0.73 -4.69
N LEU A 143 -9.50 -0.47 -5.58
CA LEU A 143 -8.08 -0.77 -5.35
C LEU A 143 -7.31 0.54 -5.06
N ARG A 144 -6.49 0.48 -4.01
CA ARG A 144 -5.50 1.49 -3.64
C ARG A 144 -4.12 0.97 -4.02
N LEU A 145 -3.54 1.54 -5.05
CA LEU A 145 -2.24 1.17 -5.56
C LEU A 145 -1.16 2.08 -4.98
N THR A 146 -0.09 1.46 -4.50
CA THR A 146 1.07 2.13 -3.94
C THR A 146 2.30 1.67 -4.72
N LEU A 147 2.99 2.62 -5.34
CA LEU A 147 4.21 2.36 -6.09
C LEU A 147 5.42 2.54 -5.19
N LEU A 148 6.06 1.42 -4.86
CA LEU A 148 7.26 1.35 -4.04
C LEU A 148 8.48 1.84 -4.84
N PRO A 149 9.42 2.55 -4.20
CA PRO A 149 10.59 3.04 -4.90
C PRO A 149 11.49 1.88 -5.34
N SER A 150 12.08 2.04 -6.52
CA SER A 150 13.02 1.10 -7.12
C SER A 150 14.10 1.87 -7.89
N PRO A 151 15.36 1.40 -7.93
CA PRO A 151 16.43 2.03 -8.72
C PRO A 151 16.10 2.13 -10.22
N TYR A 152 15.11 1.38 -10.71
CA TYR A 152 14.68 1.36 -12.11
C TYR A 152 13.29 2.01 -12.31
N THR A 153 12.84 2.86 -11.39
CA THR A 153 11.51 3.49 -11.46
C THR A 153 11.27 4.19 -12.81
N GLY A 154 12.20 5.01 -13.27
CA GLY A 154 12.06 5.77 -14.51
C GLY A 154 11.80 4.91 -15.75
N PRO A 155 12.72 4.00 -16.12
CA PRO A 155 12.54 3.13 -17.29
C PRO A 155 11.25 2.31 -17.28
N HIS A 156 10.80 1.86 -16.10
CA HIS A 156 9.57 1.09 -16.00
C HIS A 156 8.30 1.95 -16.09
N LEU A 157 8.31 3.18 -15.57
CA LEU A 157 7.21 4.14 -15.77
C LEU A 157 7.14 4.62 -17.22
N GLU A 158 8.28 4.83 -17.87
CA GLU A 158 8.35 5.12 -19.30
C GLU A 158 7.82 3.97 -20.15
N ARG A 159 8.21 2.73 -19.80
CA ARG A 159 7.71 1.53 -20.45
C ARG A 159 6.21 1.37 -20.28
N LEU A 160 5.68 1.65 -19.07
CA LEU A 160 4.25 1.72 -18.85
C LEU A 160 3.66 2.71 -19.85
N TYR A 161 4.03 4.00 -19.80
CA TYR A 161 3.46 5.01 -20.68
C TYR A 161 3.47 4.66 -22.18
N SER A 162 4.58 4.11 -22.69
CA SER A 162 4.81 3.84 -24.11
C SER A 162 4.04 2.65 -24.68
N TRP A 163 3.50 1.75 -23.85
CA TRP A 163 2.85 0.56 -24.38
C TRP A 163 1.44 0.86 -24.93
N GLU A 164 1.03 0.14 -25.97
CA GLU A 164 -0.31 0.22 -26.56
C GLU A 164 -1.27 -0.83 -25.99
N VAL A 165 -0.77 -2.02 -25.60
CA VAL A 165 -1.57 -3.15 -25.12
C VAL A 165 -1.30 -3.37 -23.64
N TRP A 166 -2.35 -3.37 -22.82
CA TRP A 166 -2.25 -3.44 -21.38
C TRP A 166 -3.25 -4.45 -20.84
N ASN A 167 -2.90 -5.16 -19.77
CA ASN A 167 -3.88 -5.84 -18.93
C ASN A 167 -4.68 -4.76 -18.18
N PRO A 168 -5.96 -4.53 -18.56
CA PRO A 168 -6.72 -3.41 -18.04
C PRO A 168 -7.14 -3.65 -16.58
N ALA A 169 -7.14 -4.90 -16.09
CA ALA A 169 -7.83 -5.22 -14.84
C ALA A 169 -7.28 -4.43 -13.66
N LEU A 170 -5.96 -4.44 -13.40
CA LEU A 170 -5.40 -3.74 -12.25
C LEU A 170 -5.56 -2.21 -12.35
N LEU A 171 -5.31 -1.66 -13.54
CA LEU A 171 -5.38 -0.21 -13.78
C LEU A 171 -6.83 0.31 -13.72
N VAL A 172 -7.77 -0.43 -14.30
CA VAL A 172 -9.20 -0.10 -14.26
C VAL A 172 -9.72 -0.11 -12.84
N ARG A 173 -9.23 -0.99 -11.97
CA ARG A 173 -9.67 -1.09 -10.57
C ARG A 173 -9.10 0.00 -9.66
N THR A 174 -8.00 0.62 -10.06
CA THR A 174 -7.25 1.56 -9.24
C THR A 174 -7.97 2.91 -9.18
N THR A 175 -8.39 3.30 -7.97
CA THR A 175 -9.01 4.61 -7.72
C THR A 175 -8.10 5.55 -6.93
N HIS A 176 -7.15 4.99 -6.18
CA HIS A 176 -6.14 5.72 -5.44
C HIS A 176 -4.76 5.25 -5.88
N LEU A 177 -3.91 6.19 -6.27
CA LEU A 177 -2.53 5.94 -6.64
C LEU A 177 -1.61 6.73 -5.72
N SER A 178 -0.68 6.06 -5.05
CA SER A 178 0.34 6.69 -4.23
C SER A 178 1.72 6.41 -4.81
N PHE A 179 2.46 7.46 -5.14
CA PHE A 179 3.87 7.35 -5.47
C PHE A 179 4.69 7.54 -4.20
N VAL A 180 5.29 6.43 -3.77
CA VAL A 180 6.16 6.40 -2.61
C VAL A 180 7.56 6.57 -3.11
N LEU A 181 8.12 7.75 -2.90
CA LEU A 181 9.38 8.10 -3.50
C LEU A 181 10.36 8.37 -2.36
N HIS A 182 11.12 7.34 -2.00
CA HIS A 182 12.26 7.41 -1.08
C HIS A 182 13.59 7.68 -1.78
N ALA A 183 13.54 7.98 -3.07
CA ALA A 183 14.74 8.18 -3.85
C ALA A 183 15.00 9.68 -4.02
N ASP A 184 16.27 9.99 -4.25
CA ASP A 184 16.80 11.27 -4.64
C ASP A 184 15.83 12.16 -5.48
N ASN A 185 16.12 13.46 -5.51
CA ASN A 185 15.32 14.43 -6.26
C ASN A 185 15.08 14.02 -7.74
N VAL A 186 16.00 13.27 -8.34
CA VAL A 186 15.87 12.79 -9.74
C VAL A 186 14.67 11.85 -9.86
N SER A 187 14.60 10.85 -8.99
CA SER A 187 13.51 9.88 -9.00
C SER A 187 12.16 10.51 -8.70
N ILE A 188 12.13 11.52 -7.82
CA ILE A 188 10.90 12.25 -7.50
C ILE A 188 10.41 13.05 -8.72
N ASN A 189 11.32 13.78 -9.39
CA ASN A 189 10.98 14.53 -10.59
C ASN A 189 10.46 13.61 -11.71
N VAL A 190 11.11 12.47 -11.91
CA VAL A 190 10.69 11.45 -12.88
C VAL A 190 9.28 10.95 -12.54
N ALA A 191 8.99 10.66 -11.28
CA ALA A 191 7.69 10.18 -10.88
C ALA A 191 6.59 11.25 -11.01
N ILE A 192 6.87 12.52 -10.68
CA ILE A 192 5.92 13.64 -10.89
C ILE A 192 5.60 13.78 -12.38
N PHE A 193 6.64 13.78 -13.23
CA PHE A 193 6.48 13.84 -14.67
C PHE A 193 5.62 12.68 -15.21
N TRP A 194 5.90 11.46 -14.75
CA TRP A 194 5.13 10.29 -15.19
C TRP A 194 3.73 10.22 -14.58
N ALA A 195 3.52 10.68 -13.35
CA ALA A 195 2.21 10.64 -12.68
C ALA A 195 1.16 11.38 -13.50
N TRP A 196 1.51 12.53 -14.09
CA TRP A 196 0.65 13.23 -15.03
C TRP A 196 0.39 12.40 -16.30
N ASN A 197 1.45 11.91 -16.95
CA ASN A 197 1.32 11.14 -18.19
C ASN A 197 0.52 9.83 -18.01
N LEU A 198 0.52 9.26 -16.81
CA LEU A 198 -0.17 8.02 -16.49
C LEU A 198 -1.66 8.20 -16.19
N LEU A 199 -2.16 9.40 -15.94
CA LEU A 199 -3.57 9.62 -15.54
C LEU A 199 -4.56 8.99 -16.53
N ASN A 200 -4.30 9.13 -17.83
CA ASN A 200 -5.15 8.58 -18.89
C ASN A 200 -5.17 7.05 -18.92
N ARG A 201 -4.23 6.38 -18.24
CA ARG A 201 -4.15 4.92 -18.14
C ARG A 201 -4.96 4.37 -16.96
N PHE A 202 -5.36 5.22 -16.03
CA PHE A 202 -6.17 4.84 -14.88
C PHE A 202 -7.57 5.45 -14.97
N PRO A 203 -8.51 4.83 -15.71
CA PRO A 203 -9.80 5.44 -16.03
C PRO A 203 -10.68 5.72 -14.80
N ARG A 204 -10.43 5.03 -13.67
CA ARG A 204 -11.14 5.23 -12.40
C ARG A 204 -10.33 5.99 -11.35
N LEU A 205 -9.16 6.53 -11.71
CA LEU A 205 -8.33 7.26 -10.76
C LEU A 205 -9.01 8.55 -10.31
N THR A 206 -9.28 8.64 -9.01
CA THR A 206 -9.88 9.80 -8.36
C THR A 206 -8.93 10.46 -7.37
N HIS A 207 -7.93 9.72 -6.89
CA HIS A 207 -7.02 10.18 -5.85
C HIS A 207 -5.57 9.90 -6.23
N LEU A 208 -4.73 10.93 -6.20
CA LEU A 208 -3.30 10.81 -6.46
C LEU A 208 -2.50 11.36 -5.26
N ALA A 209 -1.56 10.60 -4.74
CA ALA A 209 -0.61 11.02 -3.71
C ALA A 209 0.82 10.97 -4.26
N VAL A 210 1.58 12.04 -4.07
CA VAL A 210 2.96 12.16 -4.55
C VAL A 210 3.81 12.84 -3.48
N ALA A 211 5.02 12.32 -3.24
CA ALA A 211 6.00 12.99 -2.39
C ALA A 211 6.67 14.16 -3.12
N LEU A 212 6.91 15.27 -2.42
CA LEU A 212 7.64 16.43 -2.96
C LEU A 212 9.16 16.22 -2.89
N PRO A 213 9.91 16.74 -3.87
CA PRO A 213 11.36 16.68 -3.86
C PRO A 213 11.94 17.53 -2.72
N THR A 214 13.08 17.09 -2.18
CA THR A 214 13.79 17.76 -1.08
C THR A 214 14.56 18.99 -1.52
N ALA A 215 14.91 19.08 -2.81
CA ALA A 215 15.37 20.31 -3.42
C ALA A 215 14.30 20.79 -4.40
N PRO A 216 14.00 22.10 -4.43
CA PRO A 216 13.14 22.64 -5.46
C PRO A 216 13.74 22.26 -6.80
N CYS A 217 12.94 21.60 -7.62
CA CYS A 217 13.33 21.38 -9.00
C CYS A 217 13.53 22.75 -9.65
N GLU A 218 14.47 22.88 -10.58
CA GLU A 218 14.63 24.10 -11.40
C GLU A 218 13.31 24.51 -12.08
N TYR A 219 12.37 23.57 -12.14
CA TYR A 219 11.02 23.62 -12.66
C TYR A 219 9.94 23.90 -11.58
N LEU A 220 10.22 24.68 -10.54
CA LEU A 220 9.21 25.06 -9.52
C LEU A 220 7.97 25.71 -10.13
N GLU A 221 8.15 26.57 -11.15
CA GLU A 221 7.04 27.15 -11.92
C GLU A 221 6.21 26.06 -12.62
N ASP A 222 6.87 24.99 -13.05
CA ASP A 222 6.19 23.85 -13.64
C ASP A 222 5.44 23.02 -12.60
N PHE A 223 5.74 23.11 -11.31
CA PHE A 223 5.00 22.32 -10.31
C PHE A 223 3.54 22.80 -10.15
N GLU A 224 3.30 24.10 -10.18
CA GLU A 224 1.93 24.63 -10.21
C GLU A 224 1.21 24.22 -11.51
N LEU A 225 1.93 24.21 -12.64
CA LEU A 225 1.42 23.73 -13.91
C LEU A 225 1.06 22.25 -13.83
N VAL A 226 1.93 21.41 -13.27
CA VAL A 226 1.69 19.98 -13.06
C VAL A 226 0.45 19.77 -12.19
N CYS A 227 0.31 20.51 -11.09
CA CYS A 227 -0.90 20.46 -10.26
C CYS A 227 -2.15 20.84 -11.08
N ALA A 228 -2.09 21.91 -11.85
CA ALA A 228 -3.19 22.34 -12.70
C ALA A 228 -3.57 21.25 -13.72
N GLU A 229 -2.59 20.64 -14.37
CA GLU A 229 -2.81 19.61 -15.40
C GLU A 229 -3.34 18.30 -14.81
N ILE A 230 -2.81 17.86 -13.66
CA ILE A 230 -3.36 16.71 -12.93
C ILE A 230 -4.83 16.96 -12.55
N LEU A 231 -5.13 18.15 -12.03
CA LEU A 231 -6.47 18.49 -11.54
C LEU A 231 -7.48 18.79 -12.66
N LYS A 232 -7.00 19.09 -13.88
CA LYS A 232 -7.84 19.18 -15.09
C LYS A 232 -8.44 17.83 -15.48
N HIS A 233 -7.85 16.71 -15.06
CA HIS A 233 -8.40 15.38 -15.35
C HIS A 233 -9.80 15.24 -14.70
N PRO A 234 -10.85 14.87 -15.47
CA PRO A 234 -12.24 15.00 -15.03
C PRO A 234 -12.61 14.06 -13.87
N SER A 235 -11.97 12.90 -13.77
CA SER A 235 -12.20 11.96 -12.66
C SER A 235 -11.43 12.33 -11.40
N MET A 236 -10.40 13.16 -11.50
CA MET A 236 -9.56 13.48 -10.37
C MET A 236 -10.41 14.23 -9.34
N GLN A 237 -10.24 13.92 -8.06
CA GLN A 237 -10.95 14.53 -6.94
C GLN A 237 -9.98 15.18 -5.97
N THR A 238 -8.85 14.51 -5.70
CA THR A 238 -7.89 14.96 -4.69
C THR A 238 -6.46 14.68 -5.15
N LEU A 239 -5.58 15.66 -4.96
CA LEU A 239 -4.13 15.52 -5.08
C LEU A 239 -3.51 15.71 -3.69
N VAL A 240 -2.87 14.68 -3.15
CA VAL A 240 -2.15 14.73 -1.87
C VAL A 240 -0.66 14.92 -2.15
N LEU A 241 -0.07 15.96 -1.57
CA LEU A 241 1.35 16.24 -1.65
C LEU A 241 1.98 15.92 -0.30
N GLY A 242 2.78 14.86 -0.28
CA GLY A 242 3.58 14.48 0.88
C GLY A 242 4.81 15.38 0.98
N VAL A 243 4.94 16.14 2.07
CA VAL A 243 6.03 17.08 2.29
C VAL A 243 6.89 16.62 3.45
N THR A 244 8.17 16.38 3.21
CA THR A 244 9.15 16.15 4.28
C THR A 244 9.60 17.48 4.88
N ALA A 245 10.16 17.48 6.08
CA ALA A 245 10.73 18.67 6.71
C ALA A 245 11.87 19.26 5.85
N SER A 246 12.69 18.40 5.24
CA SER A 246 13.74 18.81 4.30
C SER A 246 13.16 19.43 3.04
N ALA A 247 12.12 18.83 2.44
CA ALA A 247 11.41 19.43 1.32
C ALA A 247 10.88 20.80 1.72
N ARG A 248 10.11 20.91 2.81
CA ARG A 248 9.54 22.18 3.28
C ARG A 248 10.59 23.28 3.46
N ALA A 249 11.73 22.98 4.05
CA ALA A 249 12.81 23.94 4.27
C ALA A 249 13.46 24.46 2.98
N SER A 250 13.34 23.70 1.88
CA SER A 250 13.94 24.05 0.58
C SER A 250 13.11 25.01 -0.27
N TYR A 251 11.83 25.22 0.09
CA TYR A 251 10.94 26.14 -0.61
C TYR A 251 11.02 27.55 0.01
N PRO A 252 10.74 28.62 -0.77
CA PRO A 252 10.74 30.00 -0.27
C PRO A 252 9.93 30.18 1.02
N ASP A 253 10.42 31.01 1.93
CA ASP A 253 9.82 31.27 3.24
C ASP A 253 9.58 29.99 4.09
N GLY A 254 10.44 28.98 3.91
CA GLY A 254 10.30 27.68 4.56
C GLY A 254 9.03 26.94 4.12
N GLY A 255 8.58 27.16 2.88
CA GLY A 255 7.44 26.50 2.24
C GLY A 255 6.06 26.90 2.77
N THR A 256 5.96 27.57 3.91
CA THR A 256 4.66 27.83 4.58
C THR A 256 3.76 28.73 3.72
N VAL A 257 4.29 29.85 3.23
CA VAL A 257 3.55 30.78 2.37
C VAL A 257 3.24 30.13 1.02
N TYR A 258 4.22 29.42 0.45
CA TYR A 258 4.07 28.73 -0.83
C TYR A 258 2.94 27.69 -0.80
N PHE A 259 2.94 26.78 0.18
CA PHE A 259 1.92 25.73 0.27
C PHE A 259 0.53 26.29 0.63
N ALA A 260 0.45 27.37 1.41
CA ALA A 260 -0.80 28.06 1.67
C ALA A 260 -1.39 28.64 0.37
N SER A 261 -0.56 29.34 -0.42
CA SER A 261 -0.93 29.89 -1.73
C SER A 261 -1.36 28.80 -2.71
N LEU A 262 -0.59 27.70 -2.78
CA LEU A 262 -0.90 26.56 -3.65
C LEU A 262 -2.28 25.95 -3.33
N ARG A 263 -2.59 25.81 -2.04
CA ARG A 263 -3.88 25.29 -1.57
C ARG A 263 -5.03 26.25 -1.84
N GLU A 264 -4.82 27.56 -1.69
CA GLU A 264 -5.81 28.58 -2.04
C GLU A 264 -6.13 28.53 -3.55
N LYS A 265 -5.08 28.45 -4.38
CA LYS A 265 -5.20 28.35 -5.84
C LYS A 265 -5.83 27.04 -6.29
N PHE A 266 -5.53 25.94 -5.60
CA PHE A 266 -6.03 24.61 -5.93
C PHE A 266 -6.71 23.94 -4.71
N PRO A 267 -8.02 24.18 -4.49
CA PRO A 267 -8.76 23.67 -3.32
C PRO A 267 -8.91 22.13 -3.24
N ARG A 268 -8.39 21.41 -4.24
CA ARG A 268 -8.35 19.95 -4.33
C ARG A 268 -6.95 19.39 -4.00
N VAL A 269 -5.99 20.25 -3.70
CA VAL A 269 -4.66 19.90 -3.21
C VAL A 269 -4.71 19.81 -1.68
N CYS A 270 -4.19 18.71 -1.15
CA CYS A 270 -3.99 18.48 0.27
C CYS A 270 -2.48 18.36 0.54
N ILE A 271 -1.98 19.12 1.50
CA ILE A 271 -0.56 19.11 1.88
C ILE A 271 -0.45 18.28 3.16
N VAL A 272 0.33 17.20 3.12
CA VAL A 272 0.49 16.29 4.26
C VAL A 272 1.96 16.22 4.64
N ASP A 273 2.27 16.55 5.90
CA ASP A 273 3.60 16.35 6.45
C ASP A 273 3.88 14.84 6.62
N VAL A 274 4.96 14.37 5.99
CA VAL A 274 5.35 12.94 5.97
C VAL A 274 6.23 12.60 7.16
N ASP A 275 7.13 13.51 7.52
CA ASP A 275 7.93 13.36 8.74
C ASP A 275 7.00 13.67 9.91
N GLY A 276 6.64 12.66 10.70
CA GLY A 276 5.87 12.84 11.92
C GLY A 276 6.46 13.96 12.80
N SER A 277 5.65 14.52 13.70
CA SER A 277 6.01 15.66 14.57
C SER A 277 7.50 15.64 14.95
N PRO A 278 8.26 16.76 14.77
CA PRO A 278 9.70 16.83 15.04
C PRO A 278 10.10 16.37 16.47
N GLU A 279 9.14 16.22 17.37
CA GLU A 279 9.28 15.63 18.70
C GLU A 279 9.73 14.15 18.69
N VAL A 280 9.42 13.36 17.66
CA VAL A 280 9.81 11.92 17.61
C VAL A 280 11.27 11.73 17.18
N LEU A 281 11.79 12.63 16.32
CA LEU A 281 13.15 12.54 15.78
C LEU A 281 14.23 12.91 16.80
N SER A 282 13.88 13.58 17.90
CA SER A 282 14.84 13.99 18.94
C SER A 282 15.25 12.86 19.90
N ALA A 283 14.61 11.68 19.83
CA ALA A 283 14.91 10.54 20.70
C ALA A 283 15.86 9.48 20.09
N HIS A 284 16.20 9.56 18.80
CA HIS A 284 17.15 8.65 18.15
C HIS A 284 18.55 9.27 18.07
N THR A 285 19.15 9.38 19.25
CA THR A 285 20.48 9.93 19.47
C THR A 285 21.57 8.92 19.11
N LEU A 286 22.29 9.20 18.02
CA LEU A 286 23.73 8.95 17.82
C LEU A 286 24.24 7.51 18.08
N THR A 287 24.05 6.62 17.09
CA THR A 287 25.09 5.62 16.80
C THR A 287 25.77 6.03 15.49
N THR A 288 27.10 6.13 15.49
CA THR A 288 27.95 6.66 14.42
C THR A 288 28.04 5.77 13.18
N GLN A 289 27.09 4.87 12.97
CA GLN A 289 26.96 4.13 11.72
C GLN A 289 26.34 5.07 10.70
N GLU A 290 27.02 5.26 9.55
CA GLU A 290 26.59 6.07 8.41
C GLU A 290 25.07 6.23 8.34
N TRP A 291 24.56 7.35 8.86
CA TRP A 291 23.16 7.67 8.78
C TRP A 291 22.90 7.99 7.32
N ASP A 292 22.31 7.02 6.62
CA ASP A 292 21.71 7.24 5.30
C ASP A 292 20.25 7.66 5.53
N PRO A 293 19.93 8.96 5.53
CA PRO A 293 18.56 9.44 5.74
C PRO A 293 17.57 8.85 4.72
N CYS A 294 18.05 8.34 3.57
CA CYS A 294 17.19 7.66 2.60
C CYS A 294 16.69 6.29 3.11
N LYS A 295 17.50 5.53 3.85
CA LYS A 295 17.12 4.20 4.36
C LYS A 295 16.16 4.26 5.54
N VAL A 296 16.38 5.20 6.46
CA VAL A 296 15.54 5.36 7.67
C VAL A 296 14.12 5.79 7.29
N SER A 297 13.96 6.59 6.23
CA SER A 297 12.63 7.03 5.77
C SER A 297 11.83 5.91 5.08
N ALA A 298 12.48 5.02 4.32
CA ALA A 298 11.80 3.91 3.63
C ALA A 298 11.26 2.86 4.60
N GLU A 299 12.06 2.48 5.60
CA GLU A 299 11.60 1.55 6.64
C GLU A 299 10.53 2.17 7.54
N SER A 300 10.67 3.45 7.90
CA SER A 300 9.64 4.18 8.67
C SER A 300 8.33 4.21 7.92
N TRP A 301 8.35 4.55 6.63
CA TRP A 301 7.14 4.63 5.84
C TRP A 301 6.53 3.24 5.57
N LEU A 302 7.36 2.23 5.26
CA LEU A 302 6.89 0.83 5.22
C LEU A 302 6.28 0.41 6.56
N ALA A 303 6.84 0.83 7.69
CA ALA A 303 6.27 0.58 9.01
C ALA A 303 4.93 1.30 9.21
N GLU A 304 4.78 2.54 8.70
CA GLU A 304 3.53 3.29 8.74
C GLU A 304 2.42 2.66 7.91
N ILE A 305 2.72 2.18 6.70
CA ILE A 305 1.70 1.41 5.98
C ILE A 305 1.39 0.11 6.77
N ARG A 306 2.36 -0.48 7.52
CA ARG A 306 2.19 -1.81 8.14
C ARG A 306 1.22 -1.70 9.30
N THR A 307 1.21 -0.54 9.95
CA THR A 307 0.26 -0.18 10.99
C THR A 307 -1.08 0.30 10.44
N GLY A 308 -1.25 0.33 9.11
CA GLY A 308 -2.43 0.82 8.44
C GLY A 308 -2.50 2.34 8.33
N ASP A 309 -1.53 3.09 8.87
CA ASP A 309 -1.49 4.55 8.86
C ASP A 309 -1.01 5.13 7.51
N SER A 310 -1.71 4.77 6.43
CA SER A 310 -1.39 5.25 5.09
C SER A 310 -1.45 6.79 4.98
N ILE A 311 -0.74 7.34 4.00
CA ILE A 311 -0.78 8.77 3.65
C ILE A 311 -2.22 9.28 3.44
N TRP A 312 -3.12 8.40 2.99
CA TRP A 312 -4.54 8.71 2.82
C TRP A 312 -5.27 8.93 4.14
N GLN A 313 -4.99 8.10 5.15
CA GLN A 313 -5.58 8.29 6.47
C GLN A 313 -5.08 9.58 7.12
N ARG A 314 -3.79 9.92 6.93
CA ARG A 314 -3.23 11.22 7.36
C ARG A 314 -3.93 12.39 6.68
N ALA A 315 -4.07 12.32 5.35
CA ALA A 315 -4.78 13.33 4.58
C ALA A 315 -6.22 13.53 5.10
N ILE A 316 -6.96 12.45 5.35
CA ILE A 316 -8.33 12.50 5.88
C ILE A 316 -8.36 13.15 7.28
N ARG A 317 -7.41 12.82 8.17
CA ARG A 317 -7.35 13.42 9.51
C ARG A 317 -7.03 14.92 9.49
N GLN A 318 -6.15 15.34 8.58
CA GLN A 318 -5.77 16.75 8.44
C GLN A 318 -6.84 17.57 7.71
N GLU A 319 -7.57 16.93 6.79
CA GLU A 319 -8.62 17.54 5.99
C GLU A 319 -9.93 16.76 6.10
N PRO A 320 -10.76 16.98 7.15
CA PRO A 320 -12.04 16.30 7.31
C PRO A 320 -13.01 16.50 6.14
N LEU A 321 -12.79 17.54 5.33
CA LEU A 321 -13.56 17.75 4.09
C LEU A 321 -13.30 16.65 3.04
N LEU A 322 -12.17 15.95 3.09
CA LEU A 322 -11.88 14.79 2.24
C LEU A 322 -12.78 13.61 2.61
N GLU A 323 -13.13 13.41 3.87
CA GLU A 323 -14.02 12.32 4.29
C GLU A 323 -15.38 12.41 3.59
N LYS A 324 -15.93 13.62 3.44
CA LYS A 324 -17.18 13.88 2.72
C LYS A 324 -17.09 13.68 1.21
N ARG A 325 -15.88 13.77 0.64
CA ARG A 325 -15.62 13.49 -0.78
C ARG A 325 -15.37 11.99 -1.00
N ASN A 326 -14.85 11.31 0.02
CA ASN A 326 -14.51 9.88 0.02
C ASN A 326 -15.69 8.96 0.33
N THR A 327 -16.85 9.46 0.76
CA THR A 327 -18.05 8.68 1.11
C THR A 327 -18.73 7.96 -0.06
N PHE A 328 -18.09 7.88 -1.24
CA PHE A 328 -18.52 7.04 -2.37
C PHE A 328 -17.67 5.75 -2.53
N ILE A 329 -16.93 5.35 -1.49
CA ILE A 329 -16.27 4.04 -1.37
C ILE A 329 -17.23 3.03 -0.74
#